data_AF-A0A7R8ZUD3-F1
#
_entry.id   AF-A0A7R8ZUD3-F1
#
_cell.length_a   1.000
_cell.length_b   1.000
_cell.length_c   1.000
_cell.angle_alpha   90.00
_cell.angle_beta   90.00
_cell.angle_gamma   90.00
#
_symmetry.space_group_name_H-M   'P 1'
#
loop_
_entity.id
_entity.type
_entity.pdbx_description
1 polymer ?
#
loop_
_entity_poly.entity_id
_entity_poly.type
_entity_poly.pdbx_seq_one_letter_code
_entity_poly.pdbx_strand_id
1 'polypeptide(L)' 'MGFHGAHGADFEGGDEYWQLHGMYYPPLLRSSTVRKFMVGFEMLAQVQRDLTPEEAAETLRGLPSKHFKLS' A
#
# COMPACT_ATOMS: atom_id res chain seq x y z
N MET A 1 -2.02 6.43 -3.70
CA MET A 1 -2.18 5.14 -4.41
C MET A 1 -2.04 5.42 -5.89
N GLY A 2 -1.40 4.55 -6.64
CA GLY A 2 -1.15 4.75 -8.07
C GLY A 2 0.21 4.24 -8.50
N PHE A 3 0.54 4.47 -9.76
CA PHE A 3 1.83 4.13 -10.37
C PHE A 3 2.73 5.37 -10.39
N HIS A 4 3.98 5.23 -9.96
CA HIS A 4 4.96 6.31 -9.88
C HIS A 4 6.32 5.84 -10.41
N GLY A 5 7.21 6.78 -10.74
CA GLY A 5 8.56 6.47 -11.20
C GLY A 5 8.62 5.85 -12.60
N ALA A 6 7.64 6.13 -13.45
CA ALA A 6 7.73 5.79 -14.87
C ALA A 6 8.80 6.68 -15.53
N HIS A 7 9.74 6.08 -16.26
CA HIS A 7 10.69 6.83 -17.07
C HIS A 7 9.92 7.53 -18.20
N GLY A 8 10.05 8.86 -18.28
CA GLY A 8 9.57 9.63 -19.41
C GLY A 8 10.60 9.62 -20.53
N ALA A 9 10.16 9.77 -21.79
CA ALA A 9 11.07 9.83 -22.94
C ALA A 9 11.91 11.14 -23.00
N ASP A 10 11.59 12.14 -22.17
CA ASP A 10 12.08 13.51 -22.33
C ASP A 10 12.97 14.03 -21.18
N PHE A 11 13.50 13.16 -20.33
CA PHE A 11 14.47 13.56 -19.30
C PHE A 11 15.91 13.29 -19.78
N GLU A 12 16.58 14.31 -20.31
CA GLU A 12 18.03 14.25 -20.55
C GLU A 12 18.77 14.05 -19.22
N GLY A 13 19.26 12.82 -18.99
CA GLY A 13 20.18 12.46 -17.89
C GLY A 13 19.58 12.37 -16.48
N GLY A 14 18.25 12.29 -16.34
CA GLY A 14 17.58 12.50 -15.04
C GLY A 14 17.10 11.27 -14.27
N ASP A 15 16.88 10.12 -14.93
CA ASP A 15 15.90 9.15 -14.43
C ASP A 15 16.48 7.75 -14.15
N GLU A 16 17.78 7.51 -14.36
CA GLU A 16 18.40 6.17 -14.34
C GLU A 16 18.24 5.41 -13.00
N TYR A 17 18.00 6.14 -11.91
CA TYR A 17 17.81 5.60 -10.57
C TYR A 17 16.33 5.48 -10.16
N TRP A 18 15.39 5.90 -11.01
CA TRP A 18 13.96 5.72 -10.79
C TRP A 18 13.50 4.34 -11.26
N GLN A 19 12.47 3.80 -10.60
CA GLN A 19 11.87 2.53 -10.98
C GLN A 19 10.35 2.65 -10.91
N LEU A 20 9.68 2.16 -11.96
CA LEU A 20 8.23 2.09 -11.99
C LEU A 20 7.72 1.18 -10.87
N HIS A 21 6.83 1.70 -10.03
CA HIS A 21 6.20 0.94 -8.95
C HIS A 21 4.74 1.37 -8.69
N GLY A 22 3.92 0.40 -8.29
CA GLY A 22 2.53 0.61 -7.89
C GLY A 22 2.38 0.59 -6.37
N MET A 23 1.65 1.55 -5.80
CA MET A 23 1.42 1.64 -4.35
C MET A 23 -0.06 1.60 -4.02
N TYR A 24 -0.46 0.73 -3.07
CA TYR A 24 -1.84 0.58 -2.59
C TYR A 24 -1.93 0.87 -1.09
N TYR A 25 -2.93 1.69 -0.70
CA TYR A 25 -3.18 2.09 0.69
C TYR A 25 -4.64 1.82 1.11
N PRO A 26 -5.03 0.55 1.28
CA PRO A 26 -6.38 0.20 1.72
C PRO A 26 -6.59 0.62 3.20
N PRO A 27 -7.78 1.11 3.58
CA PRO A 27 -8.01 1.62 4.93
C PRO A 27 -8.48 0.58 5.95
N LEU A 28 -9.01 -0.58 5.50
CA LEU A 28 -9.59 -1.59 6.40
C LEU A 28 -8.49 -2.25 7.26
N LEU A 29 -8.78 -2.48 8.55
CA LEU A 29 -7.77 -2.97 9.50
C LEU A 29 -8.19 -4.24 10.24
N ARG A 30 -9.39 -4.28 10.82
CA ARG A 30 -9.82 -5.41 11.69
C ARG A 30 -11.02 -6.19 11.13
N SER A 31 -11.83 -5.57 10.29
CA SER A 31 -13.00 -6.20 9.64
C SER A 31 -13.44 -5.39 8.43
N SER A 32 -14.52 -5.82 7.76
CA SER A 32 -15.19 -5.05 6.71
C SER A 32 -15.79 -3.72 7.18
N THR A 33 -15.95 -3.53 8.50
CA THR A 33 -16.57 -2.35 9.11
C THR A 33 -15.60 -1.54 9.99
N VAL A 34 -14.39 -2.04 10.24
CA VAL A 34 -13.40 -1.40 11.14
C VAL A 34 -12.12 -1.06 10.38
N ARG A 35 -11.81 0.24 10.29
CA ARG A 35 -10.70 0.82 9.51
C ARG A 35 -9.65 1.53 10.37
N LYS A 36 -8.45 1.72 9.82
CA LYS A 36 -7.44 2.67 10.32
C LYS A 36 -7.88 4.10 9.99
N PHE A 37 -7.70 4.99 10.95
CA PHE A 37 -7.82 6.43 10.78
C PHE A 37 -6.44 7.07 10.88
N MET A 38 -6.04 7.79 9.84
CA MET A 38 -4.79 8.57 9.80
C MET A 38 -5.13 10.01 10.20
N VAL A 39 -5.30 10.24 11.50
CA VAL A 39 -5.77 11.51 12.09
C VAL A 39 -4.95 11.86 13.33
N GLY A 40 -5.19 13.01 13.94
CA GLY A 40 -4.57 13.35 15.23
C GLY A 40 -3.05 13.40 15.15
N PHE A 41 -2.38 12.51 15.89
CA PHE A 41 -0.92 12.43 15.92
C PHE A 41 -0.34 12.16 14.52
N GLU A 42 -0.97 11.28 13.75
CA GLU A 42 -0.54 10.95 12.39
C GLU A 42 -0.63 12.13 11.41
N MET A 43 -1.40 13.19 11.72
CA MET A 43 -1.47 14.40 10.91
C MET A 43 -0.42 15.46 11.27
N LEU A 44 0.07 15.44 12.51
CA LEU A 44 0.91 16.53 13.05
C LEU A 44 2.32 16.10 13.43
N ALA A 45 2.60 14.79 13.46
CA ALA A 45 3.90 14.27 13.87
C ALA A 45 4.42 13.21 12.89
N GLN A 46 3.97 11.96 13.03
CA GLN A 46 4.49 10.85 12.23
C GLN A 46 3.47 9.72 12.07
N VAL A 47 3.69 8.88 11.05
CA VAL A 47 2.88 7.69 10.78
C VAL A 47 3.00 6.67 11.91
N GLN A 48 1.87 6.11 12.33
CA GLN A 48 1.79 5.02 13.30
C GLN A 48 0.94 3.86 12.75
N ARG A 49 1.29 2.63 13.15
CA ARG A 49 0.56 1.40 12.76
C ARG A 49 0.34 0.47 13.95
N ASP A 50 -0.78 -0.25 13.88
CA ASP A 50 -1.25 -1.20 14.90
C ASP A 50 -0.96 -2.68 14.54
N LEU A 51 -0.43 -2.91 13.34
CA LEU A 51 -0.12 -4.22 12.74
C LEU A 51 1.22 -4.13 12.04
N THR A 52 2.08 -5.14 12.19
CA THR A 52 3.38 -5.17 11.51
C THR A 52 3.24 -5.52 10.02
N PRO A 53 4.17 -5.07 9.16
CA PRO A 53 4.19 -5.50 7.76
C PRO A 53 4.28 -7.02 7.59
N GLU A 54 5.01 -7.71 8.48
CA GLU A 54 5.22 -9.15 8.47
C GLU A 54 3.90 -9.90 8.70
N GLU A 55 3.15 -9.53 9.74
CA GLU A 55 1.83 -10.11 10.05
C GLU A 55 0.81 -9.83 8.93
N ALA A 56 0.81 -8.61 8.38
CA ALA A 56 -0.05 -8.25 7.26
C ALA A 56 0.24 -9.10 6.02
N ALA A 57 1.52 -9.31 5.71
CA ALA A 57 1.93 -10.09 4.55
C ALA A 57 1.67 -11.59 4.74
N GLU A 58 1.84 -12.13 5.95
CA GLU A 58 1.44 -13.50 6.29
C GLU A 58 -0.05 -13.71 6.08
N THR A 59 -0.89 -12.80 6.61
CA THR A 59 -2.34 -12.85 6.45
C THR A 59 -2.76 -12.85 4.98
N LEU A 60 -2.17 -11.97 4.16
CA LEU A 60 -2.49 -11.88 2.73
C LEU A 60 -2.07 -13.14 1.95
N ARG A 61 -0.90 -13.72 2.26
CA ARG A 61 -0.43 -14.96 1.62
C ARG A 61 -1.27 -16.18 2.01
N GLY A 62 -1.90 -16.17 3.17
CA GLY A 62 -2.78 -17.25 3.63
C GLY A 62 -4.15 -17.29 2.93
N LEU A 63 -4.52 -16.28 2.14
CA LEU A 63 -5.81 -16.22 1.45
C LEU A 63 -5.78 -16.94 0.08
N PRO A 64 -6.91 -17.50 -0.39
CA PRO A 64 -7.00 -18.07 -1.72
C PRO A 64 -6.77 -17.01 -2.82
N SER A 65 -6.06 -17.39 -3.89
CA SER A 65 -5.89 -16.53 -5.08
C SER A 65 -7.14 -16.44 -5.97
N LYS A 66 -8.10 -17.38 -5.80
CA LYS A 66 -9.38 -17.37 -6.51
C LYS A 66 -10.37 -16.47 -5.76
N HIS A 67 -10.93 -15.49 -6.46
CA HIS A 67 -11.95 -14.61 -5.87
C HIS A 67 -13.18 -15.41 -5.40
N PHE A 68 -13.67 -15.13 -4.20
CA PHE A 68 -14.72 -15.91 -3.51
C PHE A 68 -16.07 -15.99 -4.26
N LYS A 69 -16.34 -15.08 -5.20
CA LYS A 69 -17.53 -15.15 -6.08
C LYS A 69 -17.39 -16.11 -7.27
N LEU A 70 -16.18 -16.60 -7.53
CA LEU A 70 -15.88 -17.51 -8.64
C LEU A 70 -15.78 -18.97 -8.19
N SER A 71 -15.77 -19.21 -6.87
CA SER A 71 -15.83 -20.53 -6.24
C SER A 71 -17.22 -21.13 -6.27
#